data_AF-N9WVG1-F1
#
_entry.id   AF-N9WVG1-F1
#
_cell.length_a   1.000
_cell.length_b   1.000
_cell.length_c   1.000
_cell.angle_alpha   90.00
_cell.angle_beta   90.00
_cell.angle_gamma   90.00
#
_symmetry.space_group_name_H-M   'P 1'
#
loop_
_entity.id
_entity.type
_entity.pdbx_description
1 polymer ?
#
loop_
_entity_poly.entity_id
_entity_poly.type
_entity_poly.pdbx_seq_one_letter_code
_entity_poly.pdbx_strand_id
1 'polypeptide(L)'
;MLYRDWKSFFAALADYKAHPDKYEAIPYIPRYADKNGYKPLIFTNQICKLRKDKHGWYVKFPKAVLQAGCVRDRYDLGKMDLHEQKLKEVRLIPNGDTIKLEIVCEIEIKEPTITIHEATRVAGIDIGVDNLTAIAFTSGHRPVLIKGNEIKAVNQYYNKQIAHYRSLLRTGKKDSKGIHQTKRMKRISEKRNRRVKDILHKASRKIIDLCVEEGIEVIV
;
A
#
# COMPACT_ATOMS: atom_id res chain seq x y z
N MET A 1 -19.28 -3.58 12.45
CA MET A 1 -18.10 -2.68 12.45
C MET A 1 -17.88 -2.02 13.81
N LEU A 2 -18.91 -1.52 14.50
CA LEU A 2 -18.78 -0.91 15.83
C LEU A 2 -17.97 -1.74 16.86
N TYR A 3 -18.25 -3.04 17.00
CA TYR A 3 -17.61 -3.84 18.06
C TYR A 3 -16.07 -3.93 17.92
N ARG A 4 -15.56 -4.10 16.70
CA ARG A 4 -14.11 -4.17 16.44
C ARG A 4 -13.45 -2.82 16.72
N ASP A 5 -14.08 -1.73 16.29
CA ASP A 5 -13.57 -0.37 16.48
C ASP A 5 -13.48 -0.03 17.98
N TRP A 6 -14.51 -0.38 18.76
CA TRP A 6 -14.50 -0.19 20.22
C TRP A 6 -13.46 -1.07 20.92
N LYS A 7 -13.34 -2.35 20.55
CA LYS A 7 -12.31 -3.23 21.11
C LYS A 7 -10.90 -2.69 20.85
N SER A 8 -10.63 -2.22 19.63
CA SER A 8 -9.36 -1.59 19.26
C SER A 8 -9.14 -0.29 20.04
N PHE A 9 -10.16 0.55 20.20
CA PHE A 9 -10.06 1.81 20.95
C PHE A 9 -9.67 1.56 22.42
N PHE A 10 -10.33 0.63 23.11
CA PHE A 10 -10.00 0.33 24.51
C PHE A 10 -8.61 -0.28 24.66
N ALA A 11 -8.19 -1.13 23.72
CA ALA A 11 -6.83 -1.68 23.71
C ALA A 11 -5.79 -0.57 23.52
N ALA A 12 -5.99 0.32 22.55
CA ALA A 12 -5.11 1.47 22.31
C ALA A 12 -5.10 2.44 23.49
N LEU A 13 -6.25 2.68 24.14
CA LEU A 13 -6.35 3.55 25.31
C LEU A 13 -5.61 2.96 26.52
N ALA A 14 -5.68 1.64 26.71
CA ALA A 14 -4.93 0.96 27.76
C ALA A 14 -3.41 1.05 27.52
N ASP A 15 -2.96 0.80 26.29
CA ASP A 15 -1.54 0.92 25.94
C ASP A 15 -1.05 2.38 26.00
N TYR A 16 -1.85 3.35 25.57
CA TYR A 16 -1.54 4.77 25.73
C TYR A 16 -1.34 5.18 27.19
N LYS A 17 -2.18 4.67 28.11
CA LYS A 17 -2.03 4.96 29.55
C LYS A 17 -0.72 4.40 30.12
N ALA A 18 -0.27 3.26 29.61
CA ALA A 18 0.99 2.63 30.03
C ALA A 18 2.22 3.26 29.36
N HIS A 19 2.08 3.69 28.10
CA HIS A 19 3.15 4.16 27.23
C HIS A 19 2.73 5.40 26.42
N PRO A 20 2.54 6.58 27.05
CA PRO A 20 2.08 7.77 26.34
C PRO A 20 3.05 8.23 25.24
N ASP A 21 4.34 7.96 25.42
CA ASP A 21 5.44 8.29 24.52
C ASP A 21 5.37 7.60 23.15
N LYS A 22 4.67 6.46 23.05
CA LYS A 22 4.43 5.75 21.78
C LYS A 22 3.43 6.46 20.86
N TYR A 23 2.73 7.49 21.35
CA TYR A 23 1.61 8.11 20.66
C TYR A 23 1.79 9.62 20.53
N GLU A 24 1.53 10.15 19.33
CA GLU A 24 1.50 11.60 19.11
C GLU A 24 0.30 12.28 19.79
N ALA A 25 -0.77 11.53 20.04
CA ALA A 25 -1.99 12.01 20.68
C ALA A 25 -2.78 10.88 21.34
N ILE A 26 -3.66 11.24 22.27
CA ILE A 26 -4.59 10.29 22.88
C ILE A 26 -5.48 9.61 21.82
N PRO A 27 -5.74 8.28 21.92
CA PRO A 27 -6.63 7.59 21.01
C PRO A 27 -8.03 8.23 20.98
N TYR A 28 -8.58 8.41 19.78
CA TYR A 28 -9.90 9.00 19.59
C TYR A 28 -11.01 7.95 19.66
N ILE A 29 -12.13 8.34 20.29
CA ILE A 29 -13.34 7.51 20.35
C ILE A 29 -13.87 7.23 18.92
N PRO A 30 -14.23 5.98 18.60
CA PRO A 30 -14.83 5.64 17.31
C PRO A 30 -16.10 6.43 17.03
N ARG A 31 -16.18 7.05 15.84
CA ARG A 31 -17.35 7.82 15.41
C ARG A 31 -18.36 6.95 14.63
N TYR A 32 -19.63 7.34 14.72
CA TYR A 32 -20.69 6.76 13.89
C TYR A 32 -20.40 6.95 12.40
N ALA A 33 -21.01 6.10 11.56
CA ALA A 33 -20.96 6.32 10.12
C ALA A 33 -21.80 7.53 9.76
N ASP A 34 -21.32 8.34 8.82
CA ASP A 34 -22.16 9.36 8.21
C ASP A 34 -23.35 8.69 7.53
N LYS A 35 -24.52 9.36 7.52
CA LYS A 35 -25.77 8.80 6.99
C LYS A 35 -25.64 8.22 5.57
N ASN A 36 -24.82 8.85 4.73
CA ASN A 36 -24.50 8.42 3.36
C ASN A 36 -23.00 8.14 3.17
N GLY A 37 -22.27 7.95 4.27
CA GLY A 37 -20.84 7.66 4.26
C GLY A 37 -20.56 6.21 3.93
N TYR A 38 -19.38 5.96 3.40
CA TYR A 38 -18.88 4.61 3.19
C TYR A 38 -17.96 4.22 4.34
N LYS A 39 -18.07 2.98 4.83
CA LYS A 39 -17.14 2.41 5.81
C LYS A 39 -16.46 1.13 5.28
N PRO A 40 -15.26 0.78 5.78
CA PRO A 40 -14.56 -0.46 5.44
C PRO A 40 -15.39 -1.72 5.68
N LEU A 41 -15.79 -2.44 4.63
CA LEU A 41 -16.47 -3.73 4.80
C LEU A 41 -15.44 -4.86 4.88
N ILE A 42 -15.50 -5.68 5.94
CA ILE A 42 -14.52 -6.73 6.21
C ILE A 42 -15.21 -8.09 6.15
N PHE A 43 -14.67 -8.98 5.31
CA PHE A 43 -15.06 -10.37 5.23
C PHE A 43 -13.95 -11.24 5.78
N THR A 44 -14.22 -11.95 6.88
CA THR A 44 -13.25 -12.90 7.43
C THR A 44 -13.14 -14.14 6.54
N ASN A 45 -12.05 -14.89 6.69
CA ASN A 45 -11.82 -16.16 6.00
C ASN A 45 -12.86 -17.26 6.30
N GLN A 46 -13.74 -17.06 7.28
CA GLN A 46 -14.86 -17.96 7.56
C GLN A 46 -15.96 -17.81 6.50
N ILE A 47 -16.27 -16.57 6.10
CA ILE A 47 -17.37 -16.24 5.18
C ILE A 47 -16.90 -15.95 3.75
N CYS A 48 -15.62 -15.64 3.56
CA CYS A 48 -15.02 -15.39 2.26
C CYS A 48 -13.86 -16.36 2.00
N LYS A 49 -13.72 -16.81 0.75
CA LYS A 49 -12.72 -17.81 0.36
C LYS A 49 -11.90 -17.31 -0.82
N LEU A 50 -10.59 -17.54 -0.78
CA LEU A 50 -9.71 -17.40 -1.94
C LEU A 50 -9.66 -18.75 -2.67
N ARG A 51 -9.90 -18.77 -3.97
CA ARG A 51 -9.95 -20.00 -4.78
C ARG A 51 -9.25 -19.80 -6.12
N LYS A 52 -8.86 -20.90 -6.75
CA LYS A 52 -8.23 -20.92 -8.08
C LYS A 52 -9.03 -21.83 -9.01
N ASP A 53 -9.23 -21.39 -10.25
CA ASP A 53 -9.75 -22.21 -11.34
C ASP A 53 -8.88 -22.05 -12.60
N LYS A 54 -9.36 -22.58 -13.74
CA LYS A 54 -8.65 -22.50 -15.03
C LYS A 54 -8.39 -21.07 -15.53
N HIS A 55 -9.13 -20.07 -15.05
CA HIS A 55 -8.99 -18.66 -15.43
C HIS A 55 -8.09 -17.88 -14.46
N GLY A 56 -7.70 -18.49 -13.34
CA GLY A 56 -6.81 -17.90 -12.34
C GLY A 56 -7.44 -17.86 -10.95
N TRP A 57 -6.90 -16.98 -10.10
CA TRP A 57 -7.38 -16.77 -8.75
C TRP A 57 -8.64 -15.88 -8.74
N TYR A 58 -9.51 -16.13 -7.77
CA TYR A 58 -10.67 -15.31 -7.52
C TYR A 58 -11.04 -15.31 -6.03
N VAL A 59 -11.66 -14.22 -5.60
CA VAL A 59 -12.30 -14.11 -4.29
C VAL A 59 -13.75 -14.55 -4.42
N LYS A 60 -14.17 -15.49 -3.59
CA LYS A 60 -15.56 -15.90 -3.42
C LYS A 60 -16.14 -15.24 -2.18
N PHE A 61 -17.14 -14.39 -2.39
CA PHE A 61 -17.92 -13.72 -1.36
C PHE A 61 -19.10 -14.60 -0.91
N PRO A 62 -19.66 -14.36 0.29
CA PRO A 62 -20.87 -15.06 0.73
C PRO A 62 -22.06 -14.66 -0.15
N LYS A 63 -23.00 -15.59 -0.40
CA LYS A 63 -24.20 -15.34 -1.23
C LYS A 63 -25.04 -14.14 -0.77
N ALA A 64 -24.93 -13.74 0.49
CA ALA A 64 -25.58 -12.53 1.03
C ALA A 64 -25.21 -11.26 0.24
N VAL A 65 -24.05 -11.19 -0.42
CA VAL A 65 -23.72 -10.03 -1.28
C VAL A 65 -24.65 -9.91 -2.48
N LEU A 66 -25.15 -11.04 -3.02
CA LEU A 66 -26.14 -11.04 -4.10
C LEU A 66 -27.47 -10.45 -3.63
N GLN A 67 -27.89 -10.80 -2.42
CA GLN A 67 -29.10 -10.26 -1.79
C GLN A 67 -28.97 -8.75 -1.51
N ALA A 68 -27.74 -8.28 -1.28
CA ALA A 68 -27.42 -6.85 -1.15
C ALA A 68 -27.29 -6.12 -2.49
N GLY A 69 -27.60 -6.78 -3.62
CA GLY A 69 -27.62 -6.15 -4.96
C GLY A 69 -26.31 -6.26 -5.75
N CYS A 70 -25.31 -7.03 -5.29
CA CYS A 70 -24.15 -7.34 -6.12
C CYS A 70 -24.53 -8.30 -7.25
N VAL A 71 -24.04 -8.05 -8.47
CA VAL A 71 -24.32 -8.87 -9.65
C VAL A 71 -23.67 -10.26 -9.55
N ARG A 72 -22.54 -10.36 -8.83
CA ARG A 72 -21.78 -11.60 -8.65
C ARG A 72 -21.26 -11.68 -7.22
N ASP A 73 -21.13 -12.90 -6.72
CA ASP A 73 -20.47 -13.24 -5.46
C ASP A 73 -19.00 -13.64 -5.70
N ARG A 74 -18.45 -13.24 -6.84
CA ARG A 74 -17.10 -13.57 -7.31
C ARG A 74 -16.41 -12.32 -7.82
N TYR A 75 -15.16 -12.15 -7.41
CA TYR A 75 -14.26 -11.13 -7.96
C TYR A 75 -12.99 -11.79 -8.50
N ASP A 76 -12.79 -11.68 -9.81
CA ASP A 76 -11.66 -12.29 -10.51
C ASP A 76 -10.37 -11.49 -10.27
N LEU A 77 -9.33 -12.17 -9.82
CA LEU A 77 -7.99 -11.62 -9.61
C LEU A 77 -7.07 -11.93 -10.79
N GLY A 78 -7.47 -12.87 -11.66
CA GLY A 78 -6.68 -13.30 -12.80
C GLY A 78 -5.48 -14.15 -12.39
N LYS A 79 -4.39 -14.06 -13.15
CA LYS A 79 -3.19 -14.89 -12.98
C LYS A 79 -2.20 -14.33 -11.94
N MET A 80 -2.69 -13.78 -10.84
CA MET A 80 -1.82 -13.33 -9.74
C MET A 80 -1.11 -14.53 -9.11
N ASP A 81 0.15 -14.36 -8.71
CA ASP A 81 0.83 -15.34 -7.88
C ASP A 81 0.56 -15.03 -6.41
N LEU A 82 -0.51 -15.62 -5.87
CA LEU A 82 -0.87 -15.43 -4.46
C LEU A 82 -0.23 -16.49 -3.55
N HIS A 83 0.52 -17.44 -4.12
CA HIS A 83 0.94 -18.69 -3.47
C HIS A 83 -0.22 -19.36 -2.69
N GLU A 84 0.00 -20.47 -1.99
CA GLU A 84 -1.02 -21.06 -1.12
C GLU A 84 -1.06 -20.35 0.24
N GLN A 85 -1.18 -19.02 0.21
CA GLN A 85 -1.19 -18.24 1.44
C GLN A 85 -2.51 -18.35 2.19
N LYS A 86 -2.42 -18.37 3.52
CA LYS A 86 -3.57 -18.53 4.40
C LYS A 86 -4.33 -17.22 4.50
N LEU A 87 -5.46 -17.13 3.79
CA LEU A 87 -6.37 -15.98 3.86
C LEU A 87 -6.83 -15.73 5.30
N LYS A 88 -6.71 -14.49 5.76
CA LYS A 88 -7.26 -14.00 7.03
C LYS A 88 -8.57 -13.25 6.82
N GLU A 89 -8.54 -12.25 5.94
CA GLU A 89 -9.71 -11.44 5.62
C GLU A 89 -9.59 -10.77 4.25
N VAL A 90 -10.72 -10.42 3.66
CA VAL A 90 -10.84 -9.55 2.50
C VAL A 90 -11.52 -8.27 2.96
N ARG A 91 -10.92 -7.11 2.67
CA ARG A 91 -11.45 -5.80 3.05
C ARG A 91 -11.83 -5.00 1.80
N LEU A 92 -13.02 -4.42 1.81
CA LEU A 92 -13.46 -3.43 0.85
C LEU A 92 -13.31 -2.04 1.48
N ILE A 93 -12.26 -1.32 1.10
CA ILE A 93 -11.91 -0.02 1.66
C ILE A 93 -12.36 1.09 0.72
N PRO A 94 -13.27 1.98 1.15
CA PRO A 94 -13.60 3.18 0.39
C PRO A 94 -12.34 4.03 0.17
N ASN A 95 -12.04 4.35 -1.08
CA ASN A 95 -10.87 5.13 -1.48
C ASN A 95 -11.29 6.17 -2.51
N GLY A 96 -11.76 7.32 -2.00
CA GLY A 96 -12.29 8.37 -2.84
C GLY A 96 -13.51 7.91 -3.63
N ASP A 97 -13.38 7.88 -4.96
CA ASP A 97 -14.47 7.54 -5.88
C ASP A 97 -14.43 6.04 -6.26
N THR A 98 -13.55 5.27 -5.62
CA THR A 98 -13.31 3.85 -5.88
C THR A 98 -13.38 3.04 -4.59
N ILE A 99 -13.62 1.74 -4.69
CA ILE A 99 -13.46 0.80 -3.58
C ILE A 99 -12.21 -0.03 -3.85
N LYS A 100 -11.27 -0.05 -2.90
CA LYS A 100 -10.11 -0.93 -2.93
C LYS A 100 -10.47 -2.27 -2.32
N LEU A 101 -10.19 -3.35 -3.03
CA LEU A 101 -10.25 -4.71 -2.49
C LEU A 101 -8.85 -5.07 -1.99
N GLU A 102 -8.74 -5.27 -0.68
CA GLU A 102 -7.51 -5.71 -0.01
C GLU A 102 -7.67 -7.18 0.39
N ILE A 103 -6.69 -8.01 0.03
CA ILE A 103 -6.63 -9.41 0.42
C ILE A 103 -5.55 -9.52 1.49
N VAL A 104 -5.95 -9.85 2.70
CA VAL A 104 -5.04 -9.98 3.85
C VAL A 104 -4.75 -11.45 4.06
N CYS A 105 -3.49 -11.82 3.84
CA CYS A 105 -2.98 -13.16 4.05
C CYS A 105 -2.01 -13.20 5.23
N GLU A 106 -1.98 -14.34 5.91
CA GLU A 106 -0.93 -14.67 6.87
C GLU A 106 0.26 -15.22 6.09
N ILE A 107 1.42 -14.61 6.34
CA ILE A 107 2.71 -15.07 5.86
C ILE A 107 3.53 -15.52 7.05
N GLU A 108 4.20 -16.66 6.90
CA GLU A 108 5.20 -17.10 7.86
C GLU A 108 6.50 -16.39 7.51
N ILE A 109 6.96 -15.52 8.41
CA ILE A 109 8.23 -14.84 8.27
C ILE A 109 9.25 -15.69 9.03
N LYS A 110 10.26 -16.18 8.32
CA LYS A 110 11.41 -16.80 8.95
C LYS A 110 12.33 -15.69 9.42
N GLU A 111 12.58 -15.62 10.72
CA GLU A 111 13.56 -14.71 11.26
C GLU A 111 14.95 -15.04 10.67
N PRO A 112 15.77 -14.03 10.38
CA PRO A 112 17.12 -14.25 9.87
C PRO A 112 17.94 -15.00 10.91
N THR A 113 18.66 -16.04 10.46
CA THR A 113 19.48 -16.88 11.34
C THR A 113 20.82 -16.20 11.72
N ILE A 114 21.22 -15.17 10.98
CA ILE A 114 22.55 -14.53 11.09
C ILE A 114 22.37 -13.12 11.65
N THR A 115 23.17 -12.77 12.66
CA THR A 115 23.17 -11.41 13.20
C THR A 115 24.05 -10.49 12.35
N ILE A 116 23.80 -9.17 12.42
CA ILE A 116 24.57 -8.16 11.66
C ILE A 116 26.07 -8.27 11.94
N HIS A 117 26.46 -8.62 13.17
CA HIS A 117 27.87 -8.71 13.57
C HIS A 117 28.58 -9.96 13.05
N GLU A 118 27.85 -11.00 12.65
CA GLU A 118 28.39 -12.26 12.13
C GLU A 118 28.41 -12.30 10.60
N ALA A 119 27.67 -11.39 9.96
CA ALA A 119 27.55 -11.34 8.51
C ALA A 119 28.86 -10.92 7.84
N THR A 120 29.29 -11.71 6.86
CA THR A 120 30.49 -11.42 6.05
C THR A 120 30.12 -10.82 4.70
N ARG A 121 28.91 -11.14 4.21
CA ARG A 121 28.36 -10.64 2.95
C ARG A 121 27.23 -9.65 3.23
N VAL A 122 27.58 -8.38 3.15
CA VAL A 122 26.70 -7.26 3.47
C VAL A 122 26.52 -6.38 2.24
N ALA A 123 25.28 -5.92 2.02
CA ALA A 123 24.97 -4.88 1.06
C ALA A 123 24.59 -3.59 1.79
N GLY A 124 25.30 -2.50 1.48
CA GLY A 124 24.94 -1.15 1.94
C GLY A 124 24.09 -0.44 0.91
N ILE A 125 22.98 0.17 1.34
CA ILE A 125 22.04 0.86 0.45
C ILE A 125 21.94 2.35 0.80
N ASP A 126 22.31 3.20 -0.15
CA ASP A 126 22.06 4.64 -0.09
C ASP A 126 20.91 5.03 -1.03
N ILE A 127 19.90 5.72 -0.50
CA ILE A 127 18.72 6.14 -1.26
C ILE A 127 18.88 7.59 -1.68
N GLY A 128 18.74 7.85 -2.97
CA GLY A 128 18.90 9.19 -3.55
C GLY A 128 17.77 9.58 -4.49
N VAL A 129 17.97 10.69 -5.22
CA VAL A 129 16.99 11.25 -6.15
C VAL A 129 17.39 11.01 -7.62
N ASP A 130 18.65 11.28 -7.98
CA ASP A 130 19.19 11.02 -9.32
C ASP A 130 19.50 9.54 -9.52
N ASN A 131 20.32 9.00 -8.63
CA ASN A 131 20.41 7.57 -8.39
C ASN A 131 19.37 7.29 -7.30
N LEU A 132 18.24 6.68 -7.68
CA LEU A 132 17.21 6.27 -6.73
C LEU A 132 17.81 5.43 -5.62
N THR A 133 18.76 4.57 -5.99
CA THR A 133 19.47 3.72 -5.06
C THR A 133 20.90 3.49 -5.55
N ALA A 134 21.87 3.62 -4.65
CA ALA A 134 23.23 3.15 -4.82
C ALA A 134 23.47 1.98 -3.87
N ILE A 135 24.01 0.88 -4.39
CA ILE A 135 24.22 -0.36 -3.64
C ILE A 135 25.70 -0.70 -3.72
N ALA A 136 26.32 -0.94 -2.57
CA ALA A 136 27.70 -1.42 -2.47
C ALA A 136 27.72 -2.76 -1.72
N PHE A 137 28.66 -3.63 -2.07
CA PHE A 137 28.71 -5.01 -1.55
C PHE A 137 30.08 -5.32 -0.95
N THR A 138 30.10 -6.01 0.19
CA THR A 138 31.35 -6.57 0.73
C THR A 138 31.82 -7.83 0.00
N SER A 139 30.94 -8.43 -0.83
CA SER A 139 31.26 -9.61 -1.65
C SER A 139 32.30 -9.35 -2.75
N GLY A 140 32.68 -8.08 -2.97
CA GLY A 140 33.52 -7.66 -4.09
C GLY A 140 32.75 -7.43 -5.40
N HIS A 141 31.42 -7.59 -5.38
CA HIS A 141 30.58 -7.26 -6.53
C HIS A 141 30.61 -5.76 -6.83
N ARG A 142 30.48 -5.40 -8.11
CA ARG A 142 30.53 -4.01 -8.55
C ARG A 142 29.33 -3.25 -7.99
N PRO A 143 29.52 -2.00 -7.52
CA PRO A 143 28.41 -1.19 -7.06
C PRO A 143 27.34 -1.02 -8.14
N VAL A 144 26.08 -1.09 -7.73
CA VAL A 144 24.92 -0.97 -8.63
C VAL A 144 24.19 0.34 -8.38
N LEU A 145 23.89 1.06 -9.46
CA LEU A 145 23.07 2.27 -9.42
C LEU A 145 21.73 2.01 -10.09
N ILE A 146 20.65 2.25 -9.36
CA ILE A 146 19.28 2.29 -9.90
C ILE A 146 18.94 3.73 -10.22
N LYS A 147 18.66 4.03 -11.49
CA LYS A 147 18.35 5.39 -11.94
C LYS A 147 16.97 5.86 -11.43
N GLY A 148 16.90 7.08 -10.92
CA GLY A 148 15.68 7.76 -10.48
C GLY A 148 15.00 8.63 -11.54
N ASN A 149 15.59 8.74 -12.74
CA ASN A 149 15.10 9.62 -13.82
C ASN A 149 13.64 9.36 -14.20
N GLU A 150 13.17 8.12 -14.15
CA GLU A 150 11.78 7.78 -14.45
C GLU A 150 10.82 8.44 -13.44
N ILE A 151 11.14 8.38 -12.15
CA ILE A 151 10.36 9.04 -11.09
C ILE A 151 10.40 10.56 -11.28
N LYS A 152 11.56 11.13 -11.62
CA LYS A 152 11.70 12.56 -11.94
C LYS A 152 10.80 12.98 -13.09
N ALA A 153 10.80 12.23 -14.19
CA ALA A 153 9.95 12.51 -15.35
C ALA A 153 8.45 12.44 -15.00
N VAL A 154 8.05 11.42 -14.23
CA VAL A 154 6.68 11.27 -13.73
C VAL A 154 6.27 12.46 -12.85
N ASN A 155 7.14 12.88 -11.93
CA ASN A 155 6.90 14.04 -11.06
C ASN A 155 6.86 15.36 -11.84
N GLN A 156 7.76 15.54 -12.80
CA GLN A 156 7.79 16.73 -13.65
C GLN A 156 6.49 16.86 -14.46
N TYR A 157 6.04 15.77 -15.09
CA TYR A 157 4.76 15.74 -15.82
C TYR A 157 3.60 16.08 -14.89
N TYR A 158 3.53 15.44 -13.71
CA TYR A 158 2.51 15.72 -12.71
C TYR A 158 2.49 17.20 -12.29
N ASN A 159 3.65 17.79 -11.98
CA ASN A 159 3.76 19.18 -11.57
C ASN A 159 3.27 20.13 -12.67
N LYS A 160 3.66 19.89 -13.94
CA LYS A 160 3.18 20.66 -15.10
C LYS A 160 1.65 20.60 -15.23
N GLN A 161 1.07 19.40 -15.13
CA GLN A 161 -0.37 19.20 -15.26
C GLN A 161 -1.15 19.86 -14.11
N ILE A 162 -0.70 19.68 -12.87
CA ILE A 162 -1.36 20.27 -11.70
C ILE A 162 -1.27 21.80 -11.73
N ALA A 163 -0.13 22.38 -12.11
CA ALA A 163 0.02 23.82 -12.26
C ALA A 163 -0.96 24.39 -13.30
N HIS A 164 -1.07 23.75 -14.46
CA HIS A 164 -2.01 24.16 -15.51
C HIS A 164 -3.47 24.15 -15.02
N TYR A 165 -3.94 23.05 -14.43
CA TYR A 165 -5.32 22.98 -13.93
C TYR A 165 -5.59 23.89 -12.74
N ARG A 166 -4.60 24.09 -11.87
CA ARG A 166 -4.73 25.06 -10.76
C ARG A 166 -4.88 26.47 -11.29
N SER A 167 -4.07 26.87 -12.28
CA SER A 167 -4.16 28.20 -12.92
C SER A 167 -5.57 28.44 -13.47
N LEU A 168 -6.09 27.53 -14.29
CA LEU A 168 -7.46 27.61 -14.82
C LEU A 168 -8.54 27.66 -13.73
N LEU A 169 -8.35 26.91 -12.65
CA LEU A 169 -9.30 26.86 -11.53
C LEU A 169 -9.28 28.13 -10.67
N ARG A 170 -8.18 28.90 -10.72
CA ARG A 170 -7.95 30.12 -9.93
C ARG A 170 -8.16 31.41 -10.73
N THR A 171 -8.33 31.34 -12.05
CA THR A 171 -8.69 32.50 -12.87
C THR A 171 -9.89 33.24 -12.25
N GLY A 172 -9.67 34.51 -11.87
CA GLY A 172 -10.69 35.39 -11.28
C GLY A 172 -11.11 35.06 -9.84
N LYS A 173 -10.38 34.21 -9.11
CA LYS A 173 -10.73 33.82 -7.73
C LYS A 173 -9.60 34.15 -6.75
N LYS A 174 -9.95 34.66 -5.56
CA LYS A 174 -9.03 34.79 -4.42
C LYS A 174 -8.72 33.41 -3.84
N ASP A 175 -7.53 33.24 -3.26
CA ASP A 175 -7.09 31.96 -2.68
C ASP A 175 -7.97 31.46 -1.54
N SER A 176 -8.72 32.31 -0.85
CA SER A 176 -9.64 31.88 0.21
C SER A 176 -11.00 31.40 -0.29
N LYS A 177 -11.26 31.39 -1.61
CA LYS A 177 -12.58 31.14 -2.19
C LYS A 177 -12.58 30.04 -3.27
N GLY A 178 -13.62 29.21 -3.21
CA GLY A 178 -13.94 28.22 -4.24
C GLY A 178 -13.20 26.89 -4.12
N ILE A 179 -13.52 25.95 -4.99
CA ILE A 179 -12.97 24.58 -4.97
C ILE A 179 -11.47 24.62 -5.31
N HIS A 180 -10.62 23.98 -4.50
CA HIS A 180 -9.16 23.95 -4.70
C HIS A 180 -8.67 22.72 -5.48
N GLN A 181 -9.52 21.71 -5.63
CA GLN A 181 -9.18 20.45 -6.28
C GLN A 181 -10.36 19.94 -7.08
N THR A 182 -10.14 19.66 -8.37
CA THR A 182 -11.16 19.04 -9.23
C THR A 182 -11.02 17.52 -9.23
N LYS A 183 -12.08 16.81 -9.63
CA LYS A 183 -12.03 15.35 -9.88
C LYS A 183 -10.92 14.97 -10.87
N ARG A 184 -10.66 15.80 -11.89
CA ARG A 184 -9.57 15.61 -12.85
C ARG A 184 -8.20 15.68 -12.18
N MET A 185 -7.96 16.68 -11.33
CA MET A 185 -6.71 16.82 -10.58
C MET A 185 -6.48 15.63 -9.63
N LYS A 186 -7.55 15.12 -8.99
CA LYS A 186 -7.50 13.91 -8.16
C LYS A 186 -7.06 12.69 -8.96
N ARG A 187 -7.67 12.44 -10.14
CA ARG A 187 -7.26 11.34 -11.05
C ARG A 187 -5.80 11.45 -11.50
N ILE A 188 -5.32 12.66 -11.80
CA ILE A 188 -3.90 12.90 -12.16
C ILE A 188 -2.97 12.53 -11.00
N SER A 189 -3.34 12.93 -9.78
CA SER A 189 -2.59 12.62 -8.56
C SER A 189 -2.55 11.11 -8.29
N GLU A 190 -3.70 10.43 -8.41
CA GLU A 190 -3.79 8.98 -8.25
C GLU A 190 -2.96 8.23 -9.31
N LYS A 191 -3.01 8.68 -10.57
CA LYS A 191 -2.19 8.10 -11.65
C LYS A 191 -0.70 8.25 -11.37
N ARG A 192 -0.27 9.43 -10.89
CA ARG A 192 1.13 9.66 -10.48
C ARG A 192 1.52 8.71 -9.34
N ASN A 193 0.70 8.63 -8.29
CA ASN A 193 0.98 7.78 -7.14
C ASN A 193 1.11 6.30 -7.52
N ARG A 194 0.23 5.80 -8.40
CA ARG A 194 0.30 4.42 -8.90
C ARG A 194 1.59 4.15 -9.69
N ARG A 195 2.00 5.08 -10.57
CA ARG A 195 3.26 4.96 -11.33
C ARG A 195 4.48 4.96 -10.43
N VAL A 196 4.57 5.92 -9.51
CA VAL A 196 5.69 5.99 -8.56
C VAL A 196 5.76 4.71 -7.72
N LYS A 197 4.62 4.24 -7.21
CA LYS A 197 4.55 2.99 -6.44
C LYS A 197 5.03 1.77 -7.24
N ASP A 198 4.62 1.66 -8.51
CA ASP A 198 5.08 0.59 -9.39
C ASP A 198 6.60 0.62 -9.63
N ILE A 199 7.16 1.80 -9.90
CA ILE A 199 8.62 1.98 -10.08
C ILE A 199 9.38 1.57 -8.82
N LEU A 200 8.93 2.03 -7.65
CA LEU A 200 9.57 1.71 -6.37
C LEU A 200 9.50 0.20 -6.07
N HIS A 201 8.37 -0.46 -6.37
CA HIS A 201 8.26 -1.90 -6.18
C HIS A 201 9.20 -2.67 -7.11
N LYS A 202 9.29 -2.28 -8.39
CA LYS A 202 10.24 -2.88 -9.33
C LYS A 202 11.69 -2.68 -8.91
N ALA A 203 12.03 -1.48 -8.43
CA ALA A 203 13.36 -1.19 -7.89
C ALA A 203 13.65 -2.07 -6.66
N SER A 204 12.75 -2.13 -5.68
CA SER A 204 12.92 -2.98 -4.50
C SER A 204 13.07 -4.46 -4.84
N ARG A 205 12.27 -4.97 -5.80
CA ARG A 205 12.39 -6.36 -6.25
C ARG A 205 13.76 -6.63 -6.86
N LYS A 206 14.22 -5.74 -7.74
CA LYS A 206 15.54 -5.85 -8.36
C LYS A 206 16.68 -5.83 -7.33
N ILE A 207 16.57 -5.00 -6.29
CA ILE A 207 17.54 -4.96 -5.19
C ILE A 207 17.61 -6.31 -4.51
N ILE A 208 16.46 -6.88 -4.13
CA ILE A 208 16.39 -8.18 -3.47
C ILE A 208 16.92 -9.29 -4.37
N ASP A 209 16.58 -9.28 -5.67
CA ASP A 209 17.09 -10.25 -6.64
C ASP A 209 18.61 -10.25 -6.69
N LEU A 210 19.23 -9.06 -6.79
CA LEU A 210 20.69 -8.91 -6.76
C LEU A 210 21.28 -9.41 -5.44
N CYS A 211 20.66 -9.09 -4.30
CA CYS A 211 21.15 -9.54 -3.00
C CYS A 211 21.08 -11.08 -2.88
N VAL A 212 20.02 -11.71 -3.38
CA VAL A 212 19.87 -13.17 -3.40
C VAL A 212 20.88 -13.82 -4.33
N GLU A 213 21.08 -13.27 -5.54
CA GLU A 213 22.06 -13.75 -6.52
C GLU A 213 23.49 -13.71 -5.96
N GLU A 214 23.84 -12.64 -5.24
CA GLU A 214 25.18 -12.45 -4.64
C GLU A 214 25.35 -13.15 -3.28
N GLY A 215 24.31 -13.80 -2.76
CA GLY A 215 24.32 -14.46 -1.46
C GLY A 215 24.56 -13.49 -0.31
N ILE A 216 23.97 -12.30 -0.37
CA ILE A 216 24.02 -11.30 0.69
C ILE A 216 23.20 -11.78 1.87
N GLU A 217 23.83 -11.72 3.05
CA GLU A 217 23.25 -12.18 4.32
C GLU A 217 22.48 -11.06 5.01
N VAL A 218 23.02 -9.84 4.94
CA VAL A 218 22.47 -8.66 5.64
C VAL A 218 22.48 -7.44 4.72
N ILE A 219 21.41 -6.66 4.79
CA ILE A 219 21.30 -5.35 4.14
C ILE A 219 21.34 -4.29 5.25
N VAL A 220 22.19 -3.27 5.08
CA VAL A 220 22.36 -2.13 6.00
C VAL A 220 22.04 -0.80 5.35
#